data_AF-A0A841H175-F1
#
_entry.id   AF-A0A841H175-F1
#
_cell.length_a   1.000
_cell.length_b   1.000
_cell.length_c   1.000
_cell.angle_alpha   90.00
_cell.angle_beta   90.00
_cell.angle_gamma   90.00
#
_symmetry.space_group_name_H-M   'P 1'
#
loop_
_entity.id
_entity.type
_entity.pdbx_description
1 polymer ?
#
loop_
_entity_poly.entity_id
_entity_poly.type
_entity_poly.pdbx_seq_one_letter_code
_entity_poly.pdbx_strand_id
1 'polypeptide(L)'
;MGRKKRLPTAEPASPGISREVWGRVHPILDLHGMTGEEARRRTEVWLRDQQARNVRTVIVVTGRGLHSRGIPVVKNEVEDLLTALKGRLVSGWEDASQGGSFRVELRRPPPPARPAAPVFRSPVLDDAHPALRLRAAEALAELGVSPTPALLDAEIRRMLAEGAEDG
;
A
#
# COMPACT_ATOMS: atom_id res chain seq x y z
N MET A 1 -29.92 -21.19 9.15
CA MET A 1 -30.38 -19.87 8.66
C MET A 1 -29.43 -18.79 9.18
N GLY A 2 -28.49 -18.36 8.34
CA GLY A 2 -27.24 -17.70 8.73
C GLY A 2 -27.38 -16.22 9.12
N ARG A 3 -27.77 -16.00 10.37
CA ARG A 3 -27.25 -15.00 11.33
C ARG A 3 -27.08 -13.53 10.88
N LYS A 4 -27.97 -12.72 11.45
CA LYS A 4 -27.73 -11.43 12.11
C LYS A 4 -26.24 -11.25 12.49
N LYS A 5 -25.52 -10.32 11.88
CA LYS A 5 -24.26 -9.80 12.43
C LYS A 5 -24.37 -8.30 12.63
N ARG A 6 -24.48 -7.96 13.91
CA ARG A 6 -24.46 -6.62 14.48
C ARG A 6 -23.21 -5.88 14.00
N LEU A 7 -23.45 -4.64 13.60
CA LEU A 7 -22.47 -3.56 13.50
C LEU A 7 -21.81 -3.32 14.86
N PRO A 8 -20.52 -2.96 14.90
CA PRO A 8 -20.04 -1.98 15.85
C PRO A 8 -19.69 -0.69 15.09
N THR A 9 -20.33 0.41 15.50
CA THR A 9 -19.97 1.80 15.15
C THR A 9 -19.82 2.07 13.65
N ALA A 10 -20.95 2.18 12.95
CA ALA A 10 -21.01 3.08 11.81
C ALA A 10 -21.43 4.44 12.36
N GLU A 11 -20.53 5.41 12.28
CA GLU A 11 -20.83 6.83 12.46
C GLU A 11 -22.06 7.20 11.62
N PRO A 12 -22.94 8.10 12.09
CA PRO A 12 -24.25 8.30 11.48
C PRO A 12 -24.11 8.68 10.00
N ALA A 13 -24.88 7.99 9.17
CA ALA A 13 -25.04 8.22 7.73
C ALA A 13 -25.03 9.72 7.44
N SER A 14 -23.96 10.19 6.80
CA SER A 14 -23.82 11.59 6.40
C SER A 14 -24.94 11.95 5.43
N PRO A 15 -25.60 13.10 5.62
CA PRO A 15 -26.75 13.50 4.83
C PRO A 15 -26.31 13.71 3.37
N GLY A 16 -26.88 12.90 2.47
CA GLY A 16 -27.08 13.19 1.05
C GLY A 16 -25.92 13.87 0.30
N ILE A 17 -24.70 13.37 0.43
CA ILE A 17 -23.59 13.88 -0.40
C ILE A 17 -23.86 13.45 -1.85
N SER A 18 -24.07 14.43 -2.74
CA SER A 18 -24.39 14.17 -4.16
C SER A 18 -23.24 13.48 -4.91
N ARG A 19 -23.54 12.69 -5.94
CA ARG A 19 -22.56 11.98 -6.79
C ARG A 19 -21.39 12.86 -7.26
N GLU A 20 -21.68 14.14 -7.56
CA GLU A 20 -20.68 15.14 -7.95
C GLU A 20 -19.68 15.49 -6.86
N VAL A 21 -20.11 15.46 -5.59
CA VAL A 21 -19.23 15.71 -4.45
C VAL A 21 -18.37 14.48 -4.18
N TRP A 22 -18.93 13.27 -4.22
CA TRP A 22 -18.16 12.04 -4.08
C TRP A 22 -17.09 11.86 -5.16
N GLY A 23 -17.39 12.26 -6.41
CA GLY A 23 -16.43 12.16 -7.52
C GLY A 23 -15.25 13.12 -7.46
N ARG A 24 -15.33 14.17 -6.62
CA ARG A 24 -14.21 15.08 -6.35
C ARG A 24 -13.23 14.52 -5.33
N VAL A 25 -13.70 13.70 -4.39
CA VAL A 25 -12.90 13.15 -3.29
C VAL A 25 -12.48 11.71 -3.52
N HIS A 26 -13.26 10.93 -4.27
CA HIS A 26 -13.01 9.51 -4.51
C HIS A 26 -13.18 9.16 -5.99
N PRO A 27 -12.34 8.25 -6.51
CA PRO A 27 -12.47 7.80 -7.89
C PRO A 27 -13.77 7.00 -8.06
N ILE A 28 -14.42 7.23 -9.21
CA ILE A 28 -15.71 6.63 -9.56
C ILE A 28 -15.52 5.67 -10.73
N LEU A 29 -16.05 4.45 -10.58
CA LEU A 29 -16.27 3.52 -11.67
C LEU A 29 -17.74 3.57 -12.08
N ASP A 30 -17.99 3.85 -13.35
CA ASP A 30 -19.33 3.82 -13.92
C ASP A 30 -19.52 2.54 -14.75
N LEU A 31 -20.57 1.78 -14.43
CA LEU A 31 -20.93 0.49 -15.04
C LEU A 31 -22.31 0.54 -15.71
N HIS A 32 -22.86 1.74 -15.97
CA HIS A 32 -24.17 1.85 -16.60
C HIS A 32 -24.19 1.16 -17.97
N GLY A 33 -25.28 0.44 -18.25
CA GLY A 33 -25.49 -0.20 -19.55
C GLY A 33 -24.59 -1.41 -19.85
N MET A 34 -23.77 -1.86 -18.91
CA MET A 34 -22.98 -3.08 -19.05
C MET A 34 -23.79 -4.35 -18.75
N THR A 35 -23.37 -5.48 -19.28
CA THR A 35 -23.89 -6.79 -18.85
C THR A 35 -23.34 -7.14 -17.46
N GLY A 36 -24.01 -8.07 -16.75
CA GLY A 36 -23.57 -8.49 -15.42
C GLY A 36 -22.12 -9.01 -15.39
N GLU A 37 -21.76 -9.87 -16.34
CA GLU A 37 -20.40 -10.41 -16.46
C GLU A 37 -19.36 -9.34 -16.77
N GLU A 38 -19.67 -8.40 -17.67
CA GLU A 38 -18.74 -7.33 -18.04
C GLU A 38 -18.55 -6.36 -16.88
N ALA A 39 -19.64 -5.99 -16.20
CA ALA A 39 -19.59 -5.18 -15.01
C ALA A 39 -18.73 -5.86 -13.92
N ARG A 40 -18.89 -7.16 -13.71
CA ARG A 40 -18.10 -7.95 -12.75
C ARG A 40 -16.61 -7.91 -13.09
N ARG A 41 -16.23 -8.25 -14.33
CA ARG A 41 -14.82 -8.26 -14.76
C ARG A 41 -14.19 -6.88 -14.64
N ARG A 42 -14.87 -5.85 -15.14
CA ARG A 42 -14.40 -4.46 -15.10
C ARG A 42 -14.23 -3.96 -13.67
N THR A 43 -15.19 -4.29 -12.79
CA THR A 43 -15.12 -3.94 -11.37
C THR A 43 -13.91 -4.59 -10.70
N GLU A 44 -13.68 -5.90 -10.89
CA GLU A 44 -12.55 -6.59 -10.27
C GLU A 44 -11.20 -5.98 -10.69
N VAL A 45 -11.01 -5.79 -12.00
CA VAL A 45 -9.77 -5.21 -12.55
C VAL A 45 -9.54 -3.81 -12.00
N TRP A 46 -10.60 -2.99 -11.97
CA TRP A 46 -10.50 -1.62 -11.49
C TRP A 46 -10.20 -1.55 -9.99
N LEU A 47 -10.89 -2.35 -9.16
CA LEU A 47 -10.63 -2.36 -7.71
C LEU A 47 -9.18 -2.77 -7.40
N ARG A 48 -8.58 -3.68 -8.17
CA ARG A 48 -7.15 -4.04 -8.06
C ARG A 48 -6.23 -2.89 -8.43
N ASP A 49 -6.50 -2.20 -9.53
CA ASP A 49 -5.72 -1.02 -9.93
C ASP A 49 -5.80 0.08 -8.87
N GLN A 50 -6.98 0.35 -8.31
CA GLN A 50 -7.15 1.34 -7.24
C GLN A 50 -6.44 0.93 -5.94
N GLN A 51 -6.45 -0.36 -5.60
CA GLN A 51 -5.68 -0.88 -4.47
C GLN A 51 -4.17 -0.70 -4.68
N ALA A 52 -3.67 -0.98 -5.89
CA ALA A 52 -2.25 -0.79 -6.24
C ALA A 52 -1.84 0.69 -6.16
N ARG A 53 -2.77 1.61 -6.47
CA ARG A 53 -2.60 3.07 -6.30
C ARG A 53 -2.76 3.55 -4.86
N ASN A 54 -2.93 2.64 -3.89
CA ASN A 54 -3.11 2.95 -2.47
C ASN A 54 -4.38 3.79 -2.17
N VAL A 55 -5.39 3.71 -3.04
CA VAL A 55 -6.68 4.37 -2.83
C VAL A 55 -7.47 3.59 -1.77
N ARG A 56 -8.02 4.30 -0.79
CA ARG A 56 -8.77 3.69 0.33
C ARG A 56 -10.25 3.50 0.06
N THR A 57 -10.86 4.45 -0.64
CA THR A 57 -12.30 4.50 -0.81
C THR A 57 -12.61 4.84 -2.26
N VAL A 58 -13.52 4.07 -2.84
CA VAL A 58 -13.92 4.18 -4.24
C VAL A 58 -15.43 4.09 -4.36
N ILE A 59 -15.99 4.65 -5.42
CA ILE A 59 -17.43 4.61 -5.68
C ILE A 59 -17.69 3.80 -6.95
N VAL A 60 -18.58 2.82 -6.86
CA VAL A 60 -19.02 1.99 -7.98
C VAL A 60 -20.47 2.33 -8.30
N VAL A 61 -20.72 2.90 -9.48
CA VAL A 61 -22.05 3.28 -9.95
C VAL A 61 -22.58 2.21 -10.89
N THR A 62 -23.58 1.46 -10.44
CA THR A 62 -24.26 0.40 -11.21
C THR A 62 -25.45 0.93 -12.02
N GLY A 63 -25.92 2.13 -11.68
CA GLY A 63 -27.07 2.78 -12.31
C GLY A 63 -28.40 2.39 -11.64
N ARG A 64 -29.41 3.26 -11.78
CA ARG A 64 -30.70 3.14 -11.06
C ARG A 64 -31.66 2.06 -11.61
N GLY A 65 -31.26 1.28 -12.60
CA GLY A 65 -32.14 0.29 -13.26
C GLY A 65 -33.37 0.85 -14.00
N LEU A 66 -33.61 2.17 -13.97
CA LEU A 66 -34.84 2.84 -14.44
C LEU A 66 -35.21 2.63 -15.92
N HIS A 67 -34.29 2.14 -16.76
CA HIS A 67 -34.56 1.84 -18.18
C HIS A 67 -34.33 0.36 -18.57
N SER A 68 -34.01 -0.52 -17.61
CA SER A 68 -33.90 -1.96 -17.87
C SER A 68 -35.26 -2.62 -17.61
N ARG A 69 -35.91 -3.14 -18.66
CA ARG A 69 -37.08 -4.03 -18.51
C ARG A 69 -36.73 -5.41 -17.91
N GLY A 70 -35.45 -5.66 -17.62
CA GLY A 70 -34.95 -6.92 -17.05
C GLY A 70 -34.37 -6.77 -15.65
N ILE A 71 -34.27 -7.90 -14.95
CA ILE A 71 -33.70 -8.07 -13.60
C ILE A 71 -32.44 -7.21 -13.44
N PRO A 72 -32.22 -6.51 -12.31
CA PRO A 72 -31.02 -5.70 -12.07
C PRO A 72 -29.77 -6.59 -11.87
N VAL A 73 -29.31 -7.23 -12.94
CA VAL A 73 -28.21 -8.21 -12.93
C VAL A 73 -26.92 -7.54 -12.47
N VAL A 74 -26.62 -6.33 -12.96
CA VAL A 74 -25.39 -5.60 -12.63
C VAL A 74 -25.26 -5.32 -11.13
N LYS A 75 -26.35 -4.96 -10.46
CA LYS A 75 -26.32 -4.69 -9.01
C LYS A 75 -25.97 -5.95 -8.24
N ASN A 76 -26.65 -7.06 -8.55
CA ASN A 76 -26.46 -8.34 -7.86
C ASN A 76 -25.06 -8.91 -8.11
N GLU A 77 -24.57 -8.84 -9.35
CA GLU A 77 -23.23 -9.32 -9.72
C GLU A 77 -22.12 -8.52 -9.02
N VAL A 78 -22.29 -7.20 -8.91
CA VAL A 78 -21.34 -6.35 -8.19
C VAL A 78 -21.38 -6.64 -6.69
N GLU A 79 -22.56 -6.83 -6.09
CA GLU A 79 -22.68 -7.18 -4.67
C GLU A 79 -22.08 -8.57 -4.35
N ASP A 80 -22.31 -9.57 -5.20
CA ASP A 80 -21.70 -10.90 -5.09
C ASP A 80 -20.17 -10.81 -5.20
N LEU A 81 -19.66 -10.06 -6.17
CA LEU A 81 -18.23 -9.81 -6.33
C LEU A 81 -17.62 -9.15 -5.09
N LEU A 82 -18.24 -8.09 -4.57
CA LEU A 82 -17.75 -7.41 -3.37
C LEU A 82 -17.73 -8.34 -2.15
N THR A 83 -18.73 -9.22 -2.05
CA THR A 83 -18.80 -10.26 -1.02
C THR A 83 -17.66 -11.27 -1.17
N ALA A 84 -17.39 -11.74 -2.40
CA ALA A 84 -16.32 -12.67 -2.70
C ALA A 84 -14.92 -12.08 -2.44
N LEU A 85 -14.76 -10.77 -2.67
CA LEU A 85 -13.50 -10.05 -2.48
C LEU A 85 -13.27 -9.56 -1.03
N LYS A 86 -14.27 -9.72 -0.17
CA LYS A 86 -14.20 -9.29 1.24
C LYS A 86 -13.06 -10.00 1.98
N GLY A 87 -12.27 -9.23 2.72
CA GLY A 87 -11.13 -9.70 3.49
C GLY A 87 -9.84 -9.90 2.69
N ARG A 88 -9.92 -9.99 1.35
CA ARG A 88 -8.74 -10.04 0.47
C ARG A 88 -8.42 -8.66 -0.08
N LEU A 89 -9.39 -8.06 -0.75
CA LEU A 89 -9.24 -6.80 -1.47
C LEU A 89 -10.17 -5.72 -0.93
N VAL A 90 -11.39 -6.11 -0.53
CA VAL A 90 -12.40 -5.21 0.02
C VAL A 90 -12.46 -5.38 1.54
N SER A 91 -12.43 -4.26 2.27
CA SER A 91 -12.62 -4.22 3.73
C SER A 91 -14.12 -4.16 4.08
N GLY A 92 -14.88 -3.36 3.34
CA GLY A 92 -16.31 -3.15 3.54
C GLY A 92 -16.95 -2.42 2.35
N TRP A 93 -18.28 -2.39 2.29
CA TRP A 93 -19.02 -1.59 1.33
C TRP A 93 -20.37 -1.14 1.89
N GLU A 94 -20.87 -0.02 1.38
CA GLU A 94 -22.14 0.60 1.76
C GLU A 94 -22.94 0.99 0.50
N ASP A 95 -24.27 0.85 0.52
CA ASP A 95 -25.13 1.39 -0.55
C ASP A 95 -25.28 2.91 -0.33
N ALA A 96 -24.73 3.70 -1.26
CA ALA A 96 -24.57 5.14 -1.09
C ALA A 96 -25.73 5.97 -1.65
N SER A 97 -26.68 5.38 -2.37
CA SER A 97 -27.81 6.13 -2.96
C SER A 97 -28.88 5.18 -3.44
N GLN A 98 -29.99 5.05 -2.69
CA GLN A 98 -31.26 4.40 -3.07
C GLN A 98 -31.16 3.33 -4.18
N GLY A 99 -30.19 2.40 -4.05
CA GLY A 99 -30.00 1.28 -4.95
C GLY A 99 -29.25 1.49 -6.27
N GLY A 100 -28.50 2.58 -6.49
CA GLY A 100 -27.78 2.85 -7.75
C GLY A 100 -26.25 2.97 -7.67
N SER A 101 -25.66 2.94 -6.47
CA SER A 101 -24.21 3.06 -6.28
C SER A 101 -23.72 2.46 -4.96
N PHE A 102 -22.53 1.87 -4.99
CA PHE A 102 -21.83 1.33 -3.84
C PHE A 102 -20.60 2.15 -3.49
N ARG A 103 -20.44 2.50 -2.23
CA ARG A 103 -19.18 2.96 -1.66
C ARG A 103 -18.39 1.75 -1.20
N VAL A 104 -17.17 1.58 -1.71
CA VAL A 104 -16.34 0.41 -1.42
C VAL A 104 -15.06 0.86 -0.74
N GLU A 105 -14.74 0.23 0.38
CA GLU A 105 -13.50 0.44 1.12
C GLU A 105 -12.50 -0.65 0.75
N LEU A 106 -11.34 -0.24 0.24
CA LEU A 106 -10.27 -1.13 -0.17
C LEU A 106 -9.33 -1.42 1.00
N ARG A 107 -8.81 -2.65 1.04
CA ARG A 107 -7.77 -3.03 1.99
C ARG A 107 -6.45 -2.44 1.55
N ARG A 108 -5.75 -1.79 2.48
CA ARG A 108 -4.39 -1.28 2.21
C ARG A 108 -3.48 -2.47 1.86
N PRO A 109 -2.74 -2.45 0.73
CA PRO A 109 -1.68 -3.43 0.53
C PRO A 109 -0.67 -3.29 1.68
N PRO A 110 -0.09 -4.40 2.19
CA PRO A 110 1.02 -4.28 3.12
C PRO A 110 2.04 -3.33 2.49
N PRO A 111 2.62 -2.38 3.25
CA PRO A 111 3.64 -1.50 2.70
C PRO A 111 4.69 -2.38 2.02
N PRO A 112 5.19 -1.99 0.82
CA PRO A 112 6.28 -2.75 0.23
C PRO A 112 7.33 -2.88 1.32
N ALA A 113 7.77 -4.12 1.58
CA ALA A 113 8.83 -4.36 2.55
C ALA A 113 9.90 -3.32 2.24
N ARG A 114 10.21 -2.43 3.19
CA ARG A 114 11.26 -1.43 2.99
C ARG A 114 12.43 -2.22 2.42
N PRO A 115 12.94 -1.90 1.21
CA PRO A 115 14.19 -2.51 0.81
C PRO A 115 15.13 -2.23 1.97
N ALA A 116 15.70 -3.29 2.56
CA ALA A 116 16.71 -3.14 3.58
C ALA A 116 17.64 -2.07 3.04
N ALA A 117 17.73 -0.94 3.76
CA ALA A 117 18.48 0.21 3.28
C ALA A 117 19.81 -0.31 2.74
N PRO A 118 20.24 0.07 1.52
CA PRO A 118 21.50 -0.42 1.00
C PRO A 118 22.55 -0.12 2.05
N VAL A 119 23.05 -1.16 2.72
CA VAL A 119 24.24 -1.05 3.54
C VAL A 119 25.31 -0.61 2.56
N PHE A 120 25.68 0.66 2.63
CA PHE A 120 26.72 1.24 1.80
C PHE A 120 28.03 0.59 2.23
N ARG A 121 28.31 -0.60 1.70
CA ARG A 121 29.61 -1.26 1.86
C ARG A 121 30.57 -0.47 0.98
N SER A 122 31.49 0.27 1.59
CA SER A 122 32.52 0.96 0.85
C SER A 122 33.55 -0.09 0.38
N PRO A 123 33.71 -0.33 -0.93
CA PRO A 123 34.58 -1.39 -1.45
C PRO A 123 36.07 -1.18 -1.11
N VAL A 124 36.46 0.04 -0.72
CA VAL A 124 37.83 0.37 -0.30
C VAL A 124 38.23 -0.30 1.03
N LEU A 125 37.28 -0.72 1.87
CA LEU A 125 37.56 -1.29 3.20
C LEU A 125 37.48 -2.82 3.28
N ASP A 126 36.85 -3.49 2.32
CA ASP A 126 36.84 -4.96 2.26
C ASP A 126 38.19 -5.51 1.77
N ASP A 127 38.90 -4.77 0.89
CA ASP A 127 40.26 -5.12 0.42
C ASP A 127 41.39 -4.52 1.28
N ALA A 128 41.09 -3.65 2.24
CA ALA A 128 42.08 -3.05 3.13
C ALA A 128 42.58 -4.06 4.19
N HIS A 129 43.64 -4.76 3.80
CA HIS A 129 44.61 -5.56 4.57
C HIS A 129 44.26 -5.80 6.06
N PRO A 130 44.14 -7.06 6.53
CA PRO A 130 43.87 -7.39 7.94
C PRO A 130 44.88 -6.74 8.93
N ALA A 131 46.08 -6.40 8.45
CA ALA A 131 47.09 -5.67 9.21
C ALA A 131 46.68 -4.23 9.57
N LEU A 132 46.04 -3.49 8.66
CA LEU A 132 45.56 -2.12 8.91
C LEU A 132 44.41 -2.11 9.91
N ARG A 133 43.50 -3.09 9.83
CA ARG A 133 42.42 -3.26 10.81
C ARG A 133 42.95 -3.54 12.21
N LEU A 134 43.99 -4.38 12.31
CA LEU A 134 44.64 -4.67 13.59
C LEU A 134 45.28 -3.41 14.17
N ARG A 135 46.04 -2.65 13.36
CA ARG A 135 46.68 -1.41 13.79
C ARG A 135 45.69 -0.34 14.23
N ALA A 136 44.58 -0.18 13.50
CA ALA A 136 43.50 0.72 13.89
C ALA A 136 42.84 0.30 15.21
N ALA A 137 42.65 -1.00 15.45
CA ALA A 137 42.11 -1.50 16.72
C ALA A 137 43.07 -1.27 17.89
N GLU A 138 44.37 -1.49 17.69
CA GLU A 138 45.41 -1.22 18.69
C GLU A 138 45.46 0.27 19.06
N ALA A 139 45.47 1.16 18.07
CA ALA A 139 45.48 2.62 18.29
C ALA A 139 44.26 3.10 19.09
N LEU A 140 43.06 2.59 18.77
CA LEU A 140 41.85 2.92 19.54
C LEU A 140 41.94 2.38 20.98
N ALA A 141 42.51 1.19 21.18
CA ALA A 141 42.67 0.59 22.50
C ALA A 141 43.68 1.37 23.37
N GLU A 142 44.77 1.90 22.79
CA GLU A 142 45.71 2.77 23.50
C GLU A 142 45.06 4.07 23.98
N LEU A 143 44.07 4.57 23.23
CA LEU A 143 43.26 5.72 23.61
C LEU A 143 42.13 5.38 24.60
N GLY A 144 42.02 4.11 25.01
CA GLY A 144 40.95 3.63 25.90
C GLY A 144 39.57 3.56 25.23
N VAL A 145 39.51 3.62 23.90
CA VAL A 145 38.27 3.62 23.12
C VAL A 145 37.98 2.22 22.61
N SER A 146 36.77 1.70 22.88
CA SER A 146 36.38 0.39 22.37
C SER A 146 36.26 0.37 20.84
N PRO A 147 36.90 -0.59 20.14
CA PRO A 147 36.93 -0.61 18.68
C PRO A 147 35.56 -0.99 18.11
N THR A 148 34.83 0.01 17.61
CA THR A 148 33.58 -0.21 16.87
C THR A 148 33.84 -0.17 15.37
N PRO A 149 33.01 -0.81 14.53
CA PRO A 149 33.21 -0.83 13.08
C PRO A 149 33.36 0.55 12.44
N ALA A 150 32.60 1.54 12.92
CA ALA A 150 32.65 2.91 12.42
C ALA A 150 33.96 3.62 12.81
N LEU A 151 34.46 3.39 14.02
CA LEU A 151 35.72 3.99 14.49
C LEU A 151 36.93 3.35 13.80
N LEU A 152 36.89 2.03 13.57
CA LEU A 152 37.91 1.35 12.78
C LEU A 152 37.96 1.90 11.35
N ASP A 153 36.80 2.14 10.74
CA ASP A 153 36.70 2.72 9.40
C ASP A 153 37.32 4.13 9.35
N ALA A 154 36.99 4.96 10.34
CA ALA A 154 37.55 6.30 10.47
C ALA A 154 39.07 6.28 10.69
N GLU A 155 39.57 5.38 11.52
CA GLU A 155 41.00 5.28 11.83
C GLU A 155 41.81 4.72 10.65
N ILE A 156 41.27 3.74 9.93
CA ILE A 156 41.89 3.23 8.70
C ILE A 156 41.96 4.34 7.64
N ARG A 157 40.92 5.17 7.49
CA ARG A 157 40.96 6.32 6.57
C ARG A 157 42.02 7.34 6.97
N ARG A 158 42.18 7.60 8.27
CA ARG A 158 43.23 8.47 8.82
C ARG A 158 44.62 7.92 8.46
N MET A 159 44.87 6.65 8.76
CA MET A 159 46.14 5.98 8.47
C MET A 159 46.47 5.94 6.97
N LEU A 160 45.47 5.71 6.10
CA LEU A 160 45.65 5.75 4.65
C LEU A 160 45.94 7.16 4.12
N ALA A 161 45.34 8.19 4.73
CA ALA A 161 45.62 9.58 4.38
C ALA A 161 47.03 10.00 4.79
N GLU A 162 47.51 9.59 5.97
CA GLU A 162 48.88 9.88 6.45
C GLU A 162 49.96 9.12 5.67
N GLY A 163 49.70 7.86 5.29
CA GLY A 163 50.64 7.06 4.49
C GLY A 163 50.80 7.54 3.04
N ALA A 164 49.96 8.46 2.56
CA ALA A 164 50.04 9.02 1.21
C ALA A 164 50.93 10.27 1.11
N GLU A 165 51.39 10.84 2.24
CA GLU A 165 52.19 12.08 2.26
C GLU A 165 53.72 11.85 2.31
N ASP A 166 54.18 10.61 2.40
CA ASP A 166 55.61 10.23 2.50
C ASP A 166 56.16 9.57 1.20
N GLY A 167 55.54 9.87 0.04
CA GLY A 167 55.89 9.29 -1.27
C GLY A 167 56.45 10.30 -2.28
#